data_AF-A0A7J7UXN2-F1
#
_entry.id   AF-A0A7J7UXN2-F1
#
_cell.length_a   1.000
_cell.length_b   1.000
_cell.length_c   1.000
_cell.angle_alpha   90.00
_cell.angle_beta   90.00
_cell.angle_gamma   90.00
#
_symmetry.space_group_name_H-M   'P 1'
#
loop_
_entity.id
_entity.type
_entity.pdbx_description
1 polymer ?
#
loop_
_entity_poly.entity_id
_entity_poly.type
_entity_poly.pdbx_seq_one_letter_code
_entity_poly.pdbx_strand_id
1 'polypeptide(L)'
;MEENGSGAAEPEPKTEPKPGAGQAGSMPASLDAHRSVEGPSFASSLILDLSHSGLHHLGEVLKIPTLKQLHLQRNALCSIPDDFFHWLPNLTWLDLRHNRIRALPSGIGCHRYLKTLLLERNPIKMLPVELGKC
;
A
#
# COMPACT_ATOMS: atom_id res chain seq x y z
N MET A 1 57.65 -26.52 25.93
CA MET A 1 56.79 -27.65 25.57
C MET A 1 55.61 -27.03 24.85
N GLU A 2 55.75 -26.78 23.55
CA GLU A 2 55.44 -27.77 22.49
C GLU A 2 53.92 -28.02 22.48
N GLU A 3 53.18 -27.94 21.38
CA GLU A 3 53.49 -27.85 19.96
C GLU A 3 52.21 -27.43 19.21
N ASN A 4 52.39 -26.68 18.12
CA ASN A 4 51.84 -26.87 16.77
C ASN A 4 50.40 -27.38 16.53
N GLY A 5 49.72 -26.68 15.60
CA GLY A 5 48.48 -27.11 14.97
C GLY A 5 48.10 -26.24 13.77
N SER A 6 48.86 -26.39 12.69
CA SER A 6 48.76 -25.71 11.39
C SER A 6 47.40 -25.86 10.68
N GLY A 7 46.98 -24.84 9.94
CA GLY A 7 45.80 -24.91 9.07
C GLY A 7 45.82 -23.81 8.00
N ALA A 8 46.26 -24.19 6.81
CA ALA A 8 46.48 -23.40 5.60
C ALA A 8 45.41 -22.33 5.26
N ALA A 9 45.88 -21.12 4.92
CA ALA A 9 45.11 -20.14 4.17
C ALA A 9 45.46 -20.25 2.68
N GLU A 10 44.44 -20.45 1.86
CA GLU A 10 44.46 -20.49 0.40
C GLU A 10 45.07 -19.23 -0.24
N PRO A 11 45.78 -19.36 -1.37
CA PRO A 11 46.04 -18.24 -2.27
C PRO A 11 44.95 -18.12 -3.34
N GLU A 12 44.41 -16.92 -3.50
CA GLU A 12 43.58 -16.54 -4.66
C GLU A 12 44.38 -16.53 -5.96
N PRO A 13 43.72 -16.77 -7.10
CA PRO A 13 44.12 -16.12 -8.35
C PRO A 13 42.95 -15.37 -9.03
N LYS A 14 43.16 -14.05 -9.22
CA LYS A 14 42.46 -13.21 -10.21
C LYS A 14 42.91 -13.59 -11.62
N THR A 15 41.99 -13.80 -12.57
CA THR A 15 41.96 -13.14 -13.90
C THR A 15 40.84 -13.68 -14.81
N GLU A 16 39.98 -12.76 -15.28
CA GLU A 16 39.13 -12.89 -16.49
C GLU A 16 40.01 -12.84 -17.76
N PRO A 17 39.63 -13.46 -18.90
CA PRO A 17 38.73 -12.78 -19.86
C PRO A 17 37.77 -13.68 -20.69
N LYS A 18 36.70 -13.07 -21.22
CA LYS A 18 35.75 -13.56 -22.27
C LYS A 18 36.40 -13.50 -23.69
N PRO A 19 35.73 -13.75 -24.86
CA PRO A 19 34.43 -14.39 -25.21
C PRO A 19 34.54 -15.42 -26.40
N GLY A 20 33.45 -16.12 -26.77
CA GLY A 20 33.29 -16.65 -28.14
C GLY A 20 32.33 -17.83 -28.39
N ALA A 21 31.41 -17.64 -29.36
CA ALA A 21 30.60 -18.60 -30.15
C ALA A 21 29.71 -19.62 -29.40
N GLY A 22 28.41 -19.78 -29.64
CA GLY A 22 27.59 -19.57 -30.83
C GLY A 22 26.97 -20.91 -31.22
N GLN A 23 25.64 -21.10 -31.07
CA GLN A 23 24.83 -21.83 -32.05
C GLN A 23 23.33 -21.70 -31.75
N ALA A 24 22.59 -21.57 -32.84
CA ALA A 24 21.16 -21.33 -32.93
C ALA A 24 20.31 -22.61 -32.77
N GLY A 25 19.05 -22.39 -32.42
CA GLY A 25 17.93 -23.12 -33.02
C GLY A 25 17.19 -24.08 -32.10
N SER A 26 16.05 -23.65 -31.56
CA SER A 26 14.72 -24.17 -31.93
C SER A 26 13.62 -23.54 -31.05
N MET A 27 12.80 -22.68 -31.66
CA MET A 27 11.40 -22.44 -31.27
C MET A 27 10.55 -23.71 -31.60
N PRO A 28 9.27 -23.86 -31.19
CA PRO A 28 8.36 -22.85 -30.64
C PRO A 28 7.52 -23.33 -29.43
N ALA A 29 6.79 -22.39 -28.82
CA ALA A 29 5.36 -22.52 -28.49
C ALA A 29 5.04 -21.76 -27.20
N SER A 30 4.34 -20.65 -27.40
CA SER A 30 3.13 -20.27 -26.67
C SER A 30 3.11 -20.61 -25.18
N LEU A 31 3.26 -19.56 -24.36
CA LEU A 31 2.40 -19.32 -23.21
C LEU A 31 2.56 -17.85 -22.84
N ASP A 32 1.74 -17.06 -23.52
CA ASP A 32 1.30 -15.76 -23.05
C ASP A 32 0.96 -15.85 -21.55
N ALA A 33 1.83 -15.28 -20.73
CA ALA A 33 1.48 -14.86 -19.39
C ALA A 33 1.79 -13.36 -19.26
N HIS A 34 1.36 -12.57 -20.24
CA HIS A 34 0.91 -11.21 -19.98
C HIS A 34 -0.37 -11.29 -19.14
N ARG A 35 -0.25 -11.74 -17.90
CA ARG A 35 -1.25 -11.40 -16.88
C ARG A 35 -0.88 -10.01 -16.37
N SER A 36 -1.00 -9.03 -17.25
CA SER A 36 -1.42 -7.71 -16.85
C SER A 36 -2.78 -7.93 -16.19
N VAL A 37 -2.78 -8.18 -14.88
CA VAL A 37 -3.93 -7.85 -14.07
C VAL A 37 -3.96 -6.34 -14.12
N GLU A 38 -4.66 -5.81 -15.12
CA GLU A 38 -5.33 -4.53 -14.99
C GLU A 38 -6.19 -4.68 -13.73
N GLY A 39 -5.63 -4.23 -12.60
CA GLY A 39 -6.43 -3.88 -11.44
C GLY A 39 -7.51 -2.93 -11.93
N PRO A 40 -8.73 -3.04 -11.37
CA PRO A 40 -9.92 -2.42 -11.92
C PRO A 40 -9.63 -0.97 -12.32
N SER A 41 -9.80 -0.71 -13.61
CA SER A 41 -9.96 0.64 -14.15
C SER A 41 -11.15 1.27 -13.43
N PHE A 42 -10.89 1.94 -12.30
CA PHE A 42 -11.87 2.79 -11.63
C PHE A 42 -12.01 4.05 -12.49
N ALA A 43 -12.71 3.89 -13.61
CA ALA A 43 -13.22 4.96 -14.42
C ALA A 43 -13.86 6.01 -13.50
N SER A 44 -13.27 7.20 -13.48
CA SER A 44 -13.89 8.46 -13.04
C SER A 44 -14.85 8.37 -11.84
N SER A 45 -14.50 7.66 -10.77
CA SER A 45 -15.35 7.64 -9.57
C SER A 45 -15.07 8.87 -8.73
N LEU A 46 -15.90 9.90 -8.93
CA LEU A 46 -15.97 11.06 -8.06
C LEU A 46 -16.39 10.67 -6.63
N ILE A 47 -17.18 9.60 -6.52
CA ILE A 47 -17.84 9.12 -5.32
C ILE A 47 -17.73 7.60 -5.30
N LEU A 48 -17.32 7.03 -4.16
CA LEU A 48 -17.30 5.59 -3.93
C LEU A 48 -18.06 5.28 -2.64
N ASP A 49 -19.04 4.41 -2.75
CA ASP A 49 -19.80 3.91 -1.60
C ASP A 49 -19.48 2.43 -1.36
N LEU A 50 -18.90 2.18 -0.19
CA LEU A 50 -18.55 0.87 0.35
C LEU A 50 -19.18 0.68 1.72
N SER A 51 -20.30 1.34 1.96
CA SER A 51 -21.05 1.18 3.20
C SER A 51 -21.63 -0.21 3.33
N HIS A 52 -21.71 -0.69 4.57
CA HIS A 52 -22.24 -2.03 4.88
C HIS A 52 -21.52 -3.20 4.16
N SER A 53 -20.28 -2.98 3.72
CA SER A 53 -19.48 -4.00 3.01
C SER A 53 -18.74 -4.95 3.95
N GLY A 54 -18.98 -4.85 5.26
CA GLY A 54 -18.32 -5.70 6.25
C GLY A 54 -16.80 -5.51 6.29
N LEU A 55 -16.31 -4.32 5.90
CA LEU A 55 -14.88 -4.07 5.84
C LEU A 55 -14.29 -4.05 7.25
N HIS A 56 -13.29 -4.91 7.47
CA HIS A 56 -12.52 -4.97 8.72
C HIS A 56 -11.21 -4.19 8.63
N HIS A 57 -10.62 -4.15 7.43
CA HIS A 57 -9.36 -3.46 7.15
C HIS A 57 -9.47 -2.67 5.84
N LEU A 58 -8.95 -1.45 5.83
CA LEU A 58 -8.70 -0.69 4.61
C LEU A 58 -7.31 -1.07 4.12
N GLY A 59 -7.19 -1.53 2.87
CA GLY A 59 -5.91 -1.90 2.25
C GLY A 59 -5.65 -1.09 0.98
N GLU A 60 -4.53 -1.39 0.32
CA GLU A 60 -4.08 -0.72 -0.92
C GLU A 60 -5.09 -0.81 -2.08
N VAL A 61 -6.10 -1.67 -1.96
CA VAL A 61 -7.22 -1.77 -2.89
C VAL A 61 -8.00 -0.46 -3.05
N LEU A 62 -7.84 0.50 -2.12
CA LEU A 62 -8.45 1.83 -2.15
C LEU A 62 -7.54 2.91 -2.76
N LYS A 63 -6.59 2.52 -3.61
CA LYS A 63 -5.71 3.46 -4.32
C LYS A 63 -6.38 4.08 -5.54
N ILE A 64 -7.27 5.05 -5.28
CA ILE A 64 -8.06 5.73 -6.31
C ILE A 64 -7.76 7.24 -6.24
N PRO A 65 -6.78 7.74 -7.00
CA PRO A 65 -6.31 9.12 -6.86
C PRO A 65 -7.34 10.18 -7.29
N THR A 66 -8.34 9.79 -8.08
CA THR A 66 -9.40 10.68 -8.60
C THR A 66 -10.60 10.82 -7.67
N LEU A 67 -10.63 10.07 -6.55
CA LEU A 67 -11.78 9.95 -5.68
C LEU A 67 -11.96 11.19 -4.81
N LYS A 68 -13.18 11.76 -4.81
CA LYS A 68 -13.51 12.97 -4.03
C LYS A 68 -14.42 12.70 -2.84
N GLN A 69 -15.26 11.67 -2.88
CA GLN A 69 -16.14 11.32 -1.78
C GLN A 69 -16.10 9.82 -1.50
N LEU A 70 -15.85 9.45 -0.25
CA LEU A 70 -15.75 8.07 0.18
C LEU A 70 -16.72 7.81 1.32
N HIS A 71 -17.62 6.85 1.10
CA HIS A 71 -18.61 6.40 2.05
C HIS A 71 -18.23 5.00 2.56
N LEU A 72 -17.87 4.92 3.83
CA LEU A 72 -17.44 3.70 4.54
C LEU A 72 -18.30 3.46 5.79
N GLN A 73 -19.50 4.03 5.84
CA GLN A 73 -20.36 3.90 7.02
C GLN A 73 -20.82 2.46 7.27
N ARG A 74 -21.08 2.15 8.55
CA ARG A 74 -21.60 0.85 9.00
C ARG A 74 -20.70 -0.33 8.59
N ASN A 75 -19.40 -0.13 8.66
CA ASN A 75 -18.40 -1.18 8.52
C ASN A 75 -17.81 -1.56 9.90
N ALA A 76 -16.89 -2.50 9.94
CA ALA A 76 -16.24 -2.97 11.16
C ALA A 76 -14.78 -2.51 11.23
N LEU A 77 -14.46 -1.35 10.66
CA LEU A 77 -13.09 -0.84 10.56
C LEU A 77 -12.56 -0.54 11.97
N CYS A 78 -11.46 -1.19 12.34
CA CYS A 78 -10.81 -1.00 13.64
C CYS A 78 -9.72 0.09 13.61
N SER A 79 -9.04 0.20 12.47
CA SER A 79 -7.96 1.15 12.21
C SER A 79 -7.99 1.58 10.75
N ILE A 80 -7.37 2.71 10.48
CA ILE A 80 -7.11 3.23 9.13
C ILE A 80 -5.59 3.20 8.95
N PRO A 81 -5.06 2.67 7.84
CA PRO A 81 -3.62 2.66 7.61
C PRO A 81 -3.08 4.07 7.40
N ASP A 82 -1.80 4.29 7.73
CA ASP A 82 -1.16 5.60 7.62
C ASP A 82 -1.14 6.12 6.18
N ASP A 83 -0.98 5.22 5.21
CA ASP A 83 -0.97 5.52 3.78
C ASP A 83 -2.37 5.77 3.18
N PHE A 84 -3.45 5.59 3.93
CA PHE A 84 -4.82 5.76 3.42
C PHE A 84 -5.05 7.14 2.81
N PHE A 85 -4.56 8.18 3.49
CA PHE A 85 -4.68 9.56 3.02
C PHE A 85 -3.74 9.85 1.84
N HIS A 86 -2.66 9.08 1.68
CA HIS A 86 -1.77 9.17 0.53
C HIS A 86 -2.39 8.56 -0.73
N TRP A 87 -3.19 7.51 -0.58
CA TRP A 87 -3.89 6.84 -1.68
C TRP A 87 -5.02 7.67 -2.30
N LEU A 88 -5.58 8.61 -1.54
CA LEU A 88 -6.76 9.39 -1.90
C LEU A 88 -6.47 10.90 -1.88
N PRO A 89 -5.44 11.42 -2.58
CA PRO A 89 -4.94 12.79 -2.45
C PRO A 89 -5.99 13.88 -2.73
N ASN A 90 -7.05 13.57 -3.47
CA ASN A 90 -8.10 14.52 -3.86
C ASN A 90 -9.40 14.37 -3.04
N LEU A 91 -9.38 13.63 -1.93
CA LEU A 91 -10.56 13.36 -1.13
C LEU A 91 -11.09 14.63 -0.46
N THR A 92 -12.36 14.93 -0.67
CA THR A 92 -13.04 16.08 -0.08
C THR A 92 -14.02 15.69 1.01
N TRP A 93 -14.59 14.48 0.93
CA TRP A 93 -15.58 13.97 1.85
C TRP A 93 -15.25 12.53 2.26
N LEU A 94 -15.18 12.28 3.56
CA LEU A 94 -14.93 10.96 4.12
C LEU A 94 -15.96 10.65 5.20
N ASP A 95 -16.76 9.62 4.97
CA ASP A 95 -17.76 9.13 5.92
C ASP A 95 -17.31 7.79 6.51
N LEU A 96 -16.96 7.80 7.78
CA LEU A 96 -16.54 6.63 8.55
C LEU A 96 -17.50 6.34 9.71
N ARG A 97 -18.73 6.84 9.65
CA ARG A 97 -19.70 6.68 10.74
C ARG A 97 -19.99 5.21 11.03
N HIS A 98 -20.32 4.89 12.28
CA HIS A 98 -20.66 3.52 12.69
C HIS A 98 -19.56 2.50 12.38
N ASN A 99 -18.31 2.85 12.67
CA ASN A 99 -17.18 1.93 12.62
C ASN A 99 -16.63 1.68 14.04
N ARG A 100 -15.52 0.95 14.15
CA ARG A 100 -14.85 0.65 15.43
C ARG A 100 -13.48 1.33 15.51
N ILE A 101 -13.32 2.46 14.82
CA ILE A 101 -12.05 3.17 14.69
C ILE A 101 -11.66 3.74 16.05
N ARG A 102 -10.48 3.36 16.53
CA ARG A 102 -9.99 3.80 17.85
C ARG A 102 -9.09 5.03 17.78
N ALA A 103 -8.36 5.16 16.68
CA ALA A 103 -7.43 6.24 16.41
C ALA A 103 -7.42 6.53 14.91
N LEU A 104 -7.13 7.77 14.55
CA LEU A 104 -6.84 8.18 13.18
C LEU A 104 -5.33 8.32 13.00
N PRO A 105 -4.81 8.03 11.79
CA PRO A 105 -3.40 8.20 11.50
C PRO A 105 -3.04 9.68 11.42
N SER A 106 -1.78 10.01 11.74
CA SER A 106 -1.24 11.37 11.68
C SER A 106 -1.25 11.94 10.25
N GLY A 107 -1.23 11.08 9.23
CA GLY A 107 -1.29 11.44 7.81
C GLY A 107 -2.54 12.26 7.43
N ILE A 108 -3.59 12.28 8.26
CA ILE A 108 -4.77 13.11 8.02
C ILE A 108 -4.46 14.61 7.96
N GLY A 109 -3.46 15.09 8.72
CA GLY A 109 -3.07 16.50 8.70
C GLY A 109 -2.37 16.91 7.40
N CYS A 110 -1.77 15.96 6.67
CA CYS A 110 -1.18 16.24 5.36
C CYS A 110 -2.26 16.38 4.26
N HIS A 111 -3.50 16.01 4.53
CA HIS A 111 -4.56 15.94 3.54
C HIS A 111 -5.20 17.31 3.28
N ARG A 112 -4.64 18.07 2.34
CA ARG A 112 -5.03 19.47 2.06
C ARG A 112 -6.46 19.68 1.54
N TYR A 113 -7.07 18.68 0.91
CA TYR A 113 -8.37 18.83 0.24
C TYR A 113 -9.56 18.33 1.04
N LEU A 114 -9.34 17.70 2.21
CA LEU A 114 -10.41 17.09 2.98
C LEU A 114 -11.21 18.20 3.67
N LYS A 115 -12.49 18.32 3.31
CA LYS A 115 -13.40 19.34 3.85
C LYS A 115 -14.30 18.78 4.93
N THR A 116 -14.75 17.54 4.74
CA THR A 116 -15.71 16.88 5.63
C THR A 116 -15.19 15.53 6.04
N LEU A 117 -15.11 15.31 7.36
CA LEU A 117 -14.74 14.05 7.97
C LEU A 117 -15.81 13.67 9.01
N LEU A 118 -16.55 12.60 8.75
CA LEU A 118 -17.60 12.11 9.65
C LEU A 118 -17.11 10.86 10.39
N LEU A 119 -16.97 10.98 11.71
CA LEU A 119 -16.47 9.91 12.59
C LEU A 119 -17.49 9.47 13.63
N GLU A 120 -18.75 9.88 13.48
CA GLU A 120 -19.81 9.62 14.44
C GLU A 120 -19.93 8.12 14.77
N ARG A 121 -20.24 7.82 16.04
CA ARG A 121 -20.39 6.44 16.52
C ARG A 121 -19.14 5.57 16.29
N ASN A 122 -17.96 6.16 16.41
CA ASN A 122 -16.69 5.44 16.58
C ASN A 122 -16.15 5.61 17.99
N PRO A 123 -15.49 4.60 18.58
CA PRO A 123 -14.85 4.68 19.89
C PRO A 123 -13.50 5.42 19.84
N ILE A 124 -13.44 6.57 19.18
CA ILE A 124 -12.21 7.38 19.04
C ILE A 124 -11.92 8.04 20.38
N LYS A 125 -10.79 7.66 20.99
CA LYS A 125 -10.37 8.21 22.28
C LYS A 125 -9.56 9.49 22.12
N MET A 126 -8.77 9.57 21.06
CA MET A 126 -7.86 10.68 20.79
C MET A 126 -7.85 10.97 19.30
N LEU A 127 -7.86 12.25 18.95
CA LEU A 127 -7.63 12.72 17.59
C LEU A 127 -6.14 13.09 17.44
N PRO A 128 -5.52 12.80 16.29
CA PRO A 128 -4.14 13.18 16.03
C PRO A 128 -3.98 14.71 16.09
N VAL A 129 -2.87 15.18 16.68
CA VAL A 129 -2.57 16.61 16.81
C VAL A 129 -2.42 17.27 15.43
N GLU A 130 -2.04 16.49 14.43
CA GLU A 130 -1.91 16.89 13.03
C GLU A 130 -3.25 17.34 12.44
N LEU A 131 -4.40 16.86 12.93
CA LEU A 131 -5.72 17.31 12.46
C LEU A 131 -5.99 18.79 12.79
N GLY A 132 -5.37 19.31 13.85
CA GLY A 132 -5.46 20.73 14.23
C GLY A 132 -4.35 21.60 13.65
N LYS A 133 -3.37 21.01 12.96
CA LYS A 133 -2.31 21.74 12.26
C LYS A 133 -2.74 21.99 10.82
N CYS A 134 -3.55 23.02 10.62
CA CYS A 134 -3.86 23.56 9.29
C CYS A 134 -2.88 24.67 8.91
#